data_AF-A0A067TLV7-F1
#
_entry.id   AF-A0A067TLV7-F1
#
_cell.length_a   1.000
_cell.length_b   1.000
_cell.length_c   1.000
_cell.angle_alpha   90.00
_cell.angle_beta   90.00
_cell.angle_gamma   90.00
#
_symmetry.space_group_name_H-M   'P 1'
#
loop_
_entity.id
_entity.type
_entity.pdbx_description
1 polymer ?
#
loop_
_entity_poly.entity_id
_entity_poly.type
_entity_poly.pdbx_seq_one_letter_code
_entity_poly.pdbx_strand_id
1 'polypeptide(L)'
;MFACINQDRLQFIKTQQPRLQITMLNGIEDALSTNDDCVDLNQLGQHIILPSSYLGGPRDMYQRYLDGMAIAQHFKKIDIFLTMTANPNWPEIQRELLPGQTVADCPDLVSQVFNLTSSSSSNK
;
A
#
# COMPACT_ATOMS: atom_id res chain seq x y z
N MET A 1 8.49 12.77 -23.48
CA MET A 1 9.81 12.92 -22.83
C MET A 1 10.05 11.85 -21.76
N PHE A 2 9.13 11.63 -20.80
CA PHE A 2 9.28 10.58 -19.77
C PHE A 2 9.30 9.13 -20.30
N ALA A 3 8.54 8.82 -21.35
CA ALA A 3 8.49 7.46 -21.92
C ALA A 3 9.84 6.99 -22.50
N CYS A 4 10.57 7.87 -23.21
CA CYS A 4 11.88 7.55 -23.79
C CYS A 4 12.92 7.29 -22.70
N ILE A 5 12.94 8.13 -21.65
CA ILE A 5 13.86 7.95 -20.51
C ILE A 5 13.58 6.63 -19.79
N ASN A 6 12.30 6.28 -19.58
CA ASN A 6 11.93 5.00 -18.98
C ASN A 6 12.31 3.83 -19.89
N GLN A 7 12.14 3.95 -21.21
CA GLN A 7 12.57 2.94 -22.16
C GLN A 7 14.08 2.71 -22.10
N ASP A 8 14.88 3.77 -22.09
CA ASP A 8 16.34 3.68 -21.98
C ASP A 8 16.77 3.03 -20.65
N ARG A 9 16.09 3.36 -19.55
CA ARG A 9 16.32 2.72 -18.25
C ARG A 9 15.97 1.24 -18.25
N LEU A 10 14.88 0.84 -18.89
CA LEU A 10 14.49 -0.57 -19.03
C LEU A 10 15.50 -1.35 -19.90
N GLN A 11 15.99 -0.74 -20.99
CA GLN A 11 17.06 -1.34 -21.81
C GLN A 11 18.36 -1.50 -21.02
N PHE A 12 18.72 -0.51 -20.21
CA PHE A 12 19.87 -0.57 -19.32
C PHE A 12 19.74 -1.69 -18.28
N ILE A 13 18.58 -1.80 -17.62
CA ILE A 13 18.31 -2.87 -16.65
C ILE A 13 18.40 -4.23 -17.35
N LYS A 14 17.79 -4.37 -18.54
CA LYS A 14 17.83 -5.62 -19.33
C LYS A 14 19.26 -6.06 -19.66
N THR A 15 20.12 -5.13 -20.07
CA THR A 15 21.52 -5.43 -20.45
C THR A 15 22.44 -5.65 -19.24
N GLN A 16 22.14 -5.05 -18.08
CA GLN A 16 22.94 -5.18 -16.87
C GLN A 16 22.48 -6.29 -15.91
N GLN A 17 21.40 -7.01 -16.23
CA GLN A 17 20.87 -8.14 -15.44
C GLN A 17 21.91 -9.15 -14.93
N PRO A 18 22.92 -9.60 -15.71
CA PRO A 18 23.90 -10.57 -15.21
C PRO A 18 24.95 -9.94 -14.27
N ARG A 19 25.14 -8.62 -14.31
CA ARG A 19 26.07 -7.89 -13.44
C ARG A 19 25.42 -7.44 -12.14
N LEU A 20 24.14 -7.09 -12.21
CA LEU A 20 23.28 -6.96 -11.06
C LEU A 20 23.09 -8.37 -10.48
N GLN A 21 23.13 -8.57 -9.17
CA GLN A 21 23.02 -9.91 -8.55
C GLN A 21 21.60 -10.53 -8.68
N ILE A 22 20.88 -10.19 -9.74
CA ILE A 22 19.53 -10.60 -10.07
C ILE A 22 19.49 -12.08 -10.44
N THR A 23 20.58 -12.65 -10.95
CA THR A 23 20.67 -14.10 -11.21
C THR A 23 20.45 -14.95 -9.95
N MET A 24 20.93 -14.51 -8.78
CA MET A 24 20.69 -15.20 -7.51
C MET A 24 19.22 -15.05 -7.06
N LEU A 25 18.60 -13.90 -7.35
CA LEU A 25 17.17 -13.67 -7.09
C LEU A 25 16.27 -14.47 -8.03
N ASN A 26 16.63 -14.62 -9.31
CA ASN A 26 15.96 -15.53 -10.25
C ASN A 26 15.95 -16.96 -9.69
N GLY A 27 17.08 -17.46 -9.17
CA GLY A 27 17.13 -18.80 -8.59
C GLY A 27 16.21 -18.99 -7.37
N ILE A 28 15.98 -17.93 -6.58
CA ILE A 28 15.04 -17.96 -5.45
C ILE A 28 13.59 -17.86 -5.94
N GLU A 29 13.33 -16.98 -6.91
CA GLU A 29 12.00 -16.80 -7.51
C GLU A 29 11.56 -18.04 -8.28
N ASP A 30 12.46 -18.66 -9.06
CA ASP A 30 12.26 -19.94 -9.73
C ASP A 30 11.99 -21.06 -8.72
N ALA A 31 12.73 -21.10 -7.59
CA ALA A 31 12.46 -22.07 -6.53
C ALA A 31 11.11 -21.86 -5.83
N LEU A 32 10.63 -20.61 -5.76
CA LEU A 32 9.29 -20.29 -5.24
C LEU A 32 8.19 -20.62 -6.25
N SER A 33 8.39 -20.33 -7.54
CA SER A 33 7.42 -20.55 -8.62
C SER A 33 7.33 -22.01 -9.08
N THR A 34 8.37 -22.82 -8.88
CA THR A 34 8.36 -24.28 -9.14
C THR A 34 7.34 -25.03 -8.27
N ASN A 35 6.74 -24.39 -7.26
CA ASN A 35 5.62 -24.97 -6.49
C ASN A 35 4.25 -24.86 -7.20
N ASP A 36 4.18 -24.24 -8.39
CA ASP A 36 3.00 -24.24 -9.28
C ASP A 36 3.30 -25.02 -10.57
N ASP A 37 2.90 -26.30 -10.59
CA ASP A 37 3.23 -27.33 -11.60
C ASP A 37 2.61 -27.13 -13.01
N CYS A 38 2.44 -25.92 -13.56
CA CYS A 38 1.75 -25.78 -14.85
C CYS A 38 2.17 -24.65 -15.80
N VAL A 39 3.39 -24.11 -15.70
CA VAL A 39 3.79 -22.97 -16.54
C VAL A 39 4.76 -23.37 -17.66
N ASP A 40 4.28 -23.27 -18.91
CA ASP A 40 5.03 -23.56 -20.14
C ASP A 40 6.12 -22.49 -20.38
N LEU A 41 7.37 -22.85 -20.08
CA LEU A 41 8.57 -22.02 -20.18
C LEU A 41 8.84 -21.45 -21.59
N ASN A 42 8.24 -22.03 -22.64
CA ASN A 42 8.41 -21.57 -24.02
C ASN A 42 7.44 -20.44 -24.42
N GLN A 43 6.37 -20.20 -23.66
CA GLN A 43 5.42 -19.10 -23.91
C GLN A 43 5.75 -17.83 -23.12
N LEU A 44 6.50 -17.96 -22.03
CA LEU A 44 6.95 -16.84 -21.23
C LEU A 44 8.15 -16.19 -21.93
N GLY A 45 7.95 -14.96 -22.43
CA GLY A 45 9.07 -14.12 -22.82
C GLY A 45 10.11 -14.00 -21.68
N GLN A 46 11.31 -13.53 -22.03
CA GLN A 46 12.43 -13.40 -21.09
C GLN A 46 12.01 -12.74 -19.76
N HIS A 47 12.13 -13.47 -18.65
CA HIS A 47 11.81 -12.95 -17.32
C HIS A 47 12.88 -11.93 -16.89
N ILE A 48 12.49 -10.66 -16.75
CA ILE A 48 13.37 -9.56 -16.36
C ILE A 48 12.88 -9.05 -15.00
N ILE A 49 13.57 -9.41 -13.93
CA ILE A 49 13.28 -8.84 -12.61
C ILE A 49 13.66 -7.36 -12.59
N LEU A 50 12.70 -6.50 -12.27
CA LEU A 50 12.95 -5.08 -12.02
C LEU A 50 13.50 -4.88 -10.60
N PRO A 51 14.62 -4.14 -10.43
CA PRO A 51 15.14 -3.80 -9.11
C PRO A 51 14.19 -2.83 -8.39
N SER A 52 14.26 -2.76 -7.05
CA SER A 52 13.45 -1.82 -6.26
C SER A 52 13.75 -0.35 -6.55
N SER A 53 14.91 -0.05 -7.16
CA SER A 53 15.24 1.28 -7.67
C SER A 53 14.38 1.74 -8.85
N TYR A 54 13.60 0.84 -9.45
CA TYR A 54 12.65 1.18 -10.51
C TYR A 54 11.33 1.70 -9.91
N LEU A 55 11.11 3.00 -10.07
CA LEU A 55 9.94 3.69 -9.52
C LEU A 55 8.64 3.18 -10.14
N GLY A 56 7.66 2.85 -9.29
CA GLY A 56 6.34 2.38 -9.71
C GLY A 56 6.29 0.88 -10.06
N GLY A 57 7.38 0.13 -9.87
CA GLY A 57 7.36 -1.33 -9.96
C GLY A 57 6.80 -2.00 -8.69
N PRO A 58 6.40 -3.28 -8.76
CA PRO A 58 5.89 -4.02 -7.60
C PRO A 58 6.86 -4.03 -6.41
N ARG A 59 8.18 -4.14 -6.67
CA ARG A 59 9.20 -4.14 -5.61
C ARG A 59 9.40 -2.77 -4.96
N ASP A 60 9.29 -1.67 -5.71
CA ASP A 60 9.33 -0.31 -5.16
C ASP A 60 8.14 -0.06 -4.24
N MET A 61 6.93 -0.46 -4.66
CA MET A 61 5.73 -0.35 -3.81
C MET A 61 5.86 -1.18 -2.53
N TYR A 62 6.33 -2.43 -2.64
CA TYR A 62 6.52 -3.30 -1.48
C TYR A 62 7.56 -2.75 -0.51
N GLN A 63 8.69 -2.24 -1.02
CA GLN A 63 9.73 -1.62 -0.19
C GLN A 63 9.19 -0.40 0.56
N ARG A 64 8.45 0.50 -0.13
CA ARG A 64 7.82 1.67 0.52
C ARG A 64 6.83 1.29 1.61
N TYR A 65 6.05 0.22 1.38
CA TYR A 65 5.15 -0.31 2.39
C TYR A 65 5.92 -0.78 3.63
N LEU A 66 6.97 -1.59 3.45
CA LEU A 66 7.81 -2.07 4.54
C LEU A 66 8.50 -0.91 5.28
N ASP A 67 9.02 0.08 4.57
CA ASP A 67 9.64 1.27 5.16
C ASP A 67 8.61 2.07 5.98
N GLY A 68 7.40 2.26 5.46
CA GLY A 68 6.30 2.89 6.18
C GLY A 68 5.89 2.11 7.43
N MET A 69 5.84 0.79 7.35
CA MET A 69 5.58 -0.09 8.49
C MET A 69 6.71 -0.05 9.52
N ALA A 70 7.97 0.02 9.09
CA ALA A 70 9.12 0.15 9.98
C ALA A 70 9.11 1.49 10.72
N ILE A 71 8.77 2.59 10.04
CA ILE A 71 8.56 3.89 10.66
C ILE A 71 7.39 3.84 11.64
N ALA A 72 6.25 3.25 11.25
CA ALA A 72 5.10 3.09 12.13
C ALA A 72 5.45 2.28 13.38
N GLN A 73 6.22 1.20 13.25
CA GLN A 73 6.71 0.40 14.38
C GLN A 73 7.70 1.18 15.25
N HIS A 74 8.62 1.93 14.64
CA HIS A 74 9.63 2.71 15.37
C HIS A 74 9.01 3.83 16.22
N PHE A 75 8.01 4.52 15.68
CA PHE A 75 7.36 5.64 16.36
C PHE A 75 6.09 5.25 17.15
N LYS A 76 5.57 4.03 16.99
CA LYS A 76 4.36 3.60 17.70
C LYS A 76 4.52 2.20 18.29
N LYS A 77 4.77 2.15 19.60
CA LYS A 77 4.06 1.18 20.44
C LYS A 77 2.66 1.74 20.65
N ILE A 78 1.66 1.17 19.99
CA ILE A 78 0.26 1.55 20.21
C ILE A 78 -0.15 0.90 21.54
N ASP A 79 0.02 1.61 22.66
CA ASP A 79 -0.34 1.10 23.99
C ASP A 79 -1.85 1.10 24.24
N ILE A 80 -2.63 1.85 23.44
CA ILE A 80 -4.07 2.00 23.60
C ILE A 80 -4.72 1.89 22.22
N PHE A 81 -5.60 0.90 22.07
CA PHE A 81 -6.53 0.81 20.95
C PHE A 81 -7.91 1.28 21.44
N LEU A 82 -8.31 2.49 21.06
CA LEU A 82 -9.62 3.03 21.42
C LEU A 82 -10.60 2.81 20.27
N THR A 83 -11.58 1.93 20.47
CA THR A 83 -12.71 1.76 19.55
C THR A 83 -13.83 2.70 19.95
N MET A 84 -14.09 3.73 19.14
CA MET A 84 -15.22 4.64 19.32
C MET A 84 -16.35 4.21 18.39
N THR A 85 -17.45 3.72 18.96
CA THR A 85 -18.64 3.37 18.18
C THR A 85 -19.53 4.60 18.08
N ALA A 86 -19.68 5.14 16.87
CA ALA A 86 -20.60 6.23 16.58
C ALA A 86 -21.78 5.72 15.75
N ASN A 87 -22.99 6.20 16.05
CA ASN A 87 -24.18 5.84 15.29
C ASN A 87 -24.26 6.68 14.01
N PRO A 88 -24.20 6.08 12.80
CA PRO A 88 -24.26 6.82 11.54
C PRO A 88 -25.59 7.56 11.33
N ASN A 89 -26.64 7.16 12.05
CA ASN A 89 -27.97 7.75 11.95
C ASN A 89 -28.15 9.01 12.82
N TRP A 90 -27.10 9.51 13.47
CA TRP A 90 -27.20 10.76 14.22
C TRP A 90 -27.52 11.95 13.30
N PRO A 91 -28.50 12.79 13.67
CA PRO A 91 -28.95 13.89 12.82
C PRO A 91 -27.84 14.91 12.53
N GLU A 92 -26.88 15.06 13.45
CA GLU A 92 -25.71 15.92 13.29
C GLU A 92 -24.79 15.42 12.16
N ILE A 93 -24.65 14.10 12.00
CA ILE A 93 -23.86 13.50 10.93
C ILE A 93 -24.57 13.69 9.58
N GLN A 94 -25.87 13.36 9.55
CA GLN A 94 -26.69 13.44 8.33
C GLN A 94 -26.83 14.88 7.79
N ARG A 95 -26.77 15.89 8.65
CA ARG A 95 -26.87 17.30 8.25
C ARG A 95 -25.61 17.81 7.53
N GLU A 96 -24.44 17.34 7.94
CA GLU A 96 -23.16 17.84 7.44
C GLU A 96 -22.62 16.99 6.26
N LEU A 97 -23.26 15.86 5.95
CA LEU A 97 -22.95 15.05 4.78
C LEU A 97 -23.35 15.76 3.49
N LEU A 98 -22.39 15.88 2.56
CA LEU A 98 -22.65 16.40 1.22
C LEU A 98 -23.39 15.36 0.36
N PRO A 99 -24.13 15.79 -0.68
CA PRO A 99 -24.82 14.86 -1.58
C PRO A 99 -23.85 13.87 -2.21
N GLY A 100 -24.07 12.56 -1.97
CA GLY A 100 -23.26 11.47 -2.52
C GLY A 100 -22.09 11.02 -1.65
N GLN A 101 -21.85 11.63 -0.48
CA GLN A 101 -20.90 11.14 0.50
C GLN A 101 -21.54 10.13 1.45
N THR A 102 -20.75 9.15 1.89
CA THR A 102 -21.13 8.19 2.93
C THR A 102 -20.42 8.57 4.23
N VAL A 103 -20.99 8.17 5.37
CA VAL A 103 -20.37 8.36 6.71
C VAL A 103 -18.92 7.82 6.75
N ALA A 104 -18.64 6.74 6.03
CA ALA A 104 -17.29 6.16 5.91
C ALA A 104 -16.27 7.08 5.20
N ASP A 105 -16.75 7.98 4.35
CA ASP A 105 -15.91 8.93 3.60
C ASP A 105 -15.56 10.16 4.46
N CYS A 106 -16.22 10.35 5.61
CA CYS A 106 -16.06 11.49 6.50
C CYS A 106 -15.81 11.06 7.96
N PRO A 107 -14.74 10.30 8.24
CA PRO A 107 -14.45 9.83 9.61
C PRO A 107 -14.20 10.98 10.59
N ASP A 108 -13.70 12.13 10.13
CA ASP A 108 -13.46 13.32 10.95
C ASP A 108 -14.77 13.89 11.51
N LEU A 109 -15.82 13.95 10.69
CA LEU A 109 -17.16 14.41 11.09
C LEU A 109 -17.71 13.54 12.22
N VAL A 110 -17.58 12.22 12.07
CA VAL A 110 -18.03 11.23 13.06
C VAL A 110 -17.29 11.44 14.40
N SER A 111 -15.97 11.67 14.35
CA SER A 111 -15.16 11.94 15.53
C SER A 111 -15.57 13.23 16.25
N GLN A 112 -15.93 14.26 15.49
CA GLN A 112 -16.36 15.54 16.04
C GLN A 112 -17.72 15.43 16.74
N VAL A 113 -18.70 14.80 16.10
CA VAL A 113 -20.03 14.56 16.70
C VAL A 113 -19.90 13.69 17.95
N PHE A 114 -19.03 12.67 17.92
CA PHE A 114 -18.78 11.87 19.12
C PHE A 114 -18.22 12.71 20.28
N ASN A 115 -17.24 13.58 20.02
CA ASN A 115 -16.66 14.42 21.06
C ASN A 115 -17.71 15.36 21.70
N LEU A 116 -18.61 15.91 20.88
CA LEU A 116 -19.71 16.77 21.34
C LEU A 116 -20.75 16.02 22.18
N THR A 117 -21.06 14.77 21.82
CA THR A 117 -22.02 13.94 22.55
C THR A 117 -21.46 13.42 23.88
N SER A 118 -20.16 13.07 23.91
CA SER A 118 -19.47 12.64 25.12
C SER A 118 -19.34 13.77 26.15
N SER A 119 -19.01 14.98 25.73
CA SER A 119 -18.89 16.15 26.62
C SER A 119 -20.24 16.65 27.15
N SER A 120 -21.31 16.48 26.36
CA SER A 120 -22.68 16.80 26.77
C SER A 120 -23.25 15.80 27.77
N SER A 121 -22.88 14.52 27.66
CA SER A 121 -23.32 13.47 28.60
C SER A 121 -22.57 13.52 29.94
N SER A 122 -21.36 14.10 29.98
CA SER A 122 -20.57 14.26 31.21
C SER A 122 -20.94 15.49 32.04
N ASN A 123 -21.76 16.41 31.51
CA ASN A 123 -22.20 17.65 32.19
C ASN A 123 -23.64 17.55 32.75
N LYS A 124 -24.13 16.34 32.99
CA LYS A 124 -25.45 16.07 33.55
C LYS A 124 -25.36 15.14 34.77
#